data_AF-A0A4V6PFI8-F1
#
_entry.id   AF-A0A4V6PFI8-F1
#
_cell.length_a   1.000
_cell.length_b   1.000
_cell.length_c   1.000
_cell.angle_alpha   90.00
_cell.angle_beta   90.00
_cell.angle_gamma   90.00
#
_symmetry.space_group_name_H-M   'P 1'
#
loop_
_entity.id
_entity.type
_entity.pdbx_description
1 polymer ?
#
loop_
_entity_poly.entity_id
_entity_poly.type
_entity_poly.pdbx_seq_one_letter_code
_entity_poly.pdbx_strand_id
1 'polypeptide(L)' 'MLMTRQDILSLKNLSTVKDFVSVDRIPAAFKNDFQRFFFGKTLVKDNDTLFAYPHDIKMWVRFIFNKYKD' A
#
# COMPACT_ATOMS: atom_id res chain seq x y z
N MET A 1 7.39 6.72 13.67
CA MET A 1 6.25 5.84 13.31
C MET A 1 6.35 4.61 14.18
N LEU A 2 5.27 4.20 14.85
CA LEU A 2 5.22 2.90 15.55
C LEU A 2 4.76 1.87 14.51
N MET A 3 5.66 0.97 14.10
CA MET A 3 5.35 -0.14 13.22
C MET A 3 5.22 -1.42 14.05
N THR A 4 4.11 -2.12 13.90
CA THR A 4 3.90 -3.41 14.56
C THR A 4 4.35 -4.56 13.68
N ARG A 5 4.53 -5.74 14.26
CA ARG A 5 4.76 -6.98 13.49
C ARG A 5 3.63 -7.24 12.49
N GLN A 6 2.40 -6.87 12.83
CA GLN A 6 1.25 -7.02 11.94
C GLN A 6 1.36 -6.13 10.71
N ASP A 7 1.87 -4.90 10.87
CA ASP A 7 2.08 -3.97 9.76
C ASP A 7 3.11 -4.53 8.76
N ILE A 8 4.20 -5.13 9.26
CA ILE A 8 5.23 -5.78 8.42
C ILE A 8 4.65 -6.98 7.66
N LEU A 9 3.83 -7.80 8.32
CA LEU A 9 3.16 -8.93 7.67
C LEU A 9 2.18 -8.46 6.59
N SER A 10 1.45 -7.37 6.84
CA SER A 10 0.57 -6.76 5.85
C SER A 10 1.35 -6.26 4.63
N LEU A 11 2.49 -5.57 4.81
CA LEU A 11 3.36 -5.18 3.69
C LEU A 11 3.87 -6.39 2.90
N LYS A 12 4.27 -7.46 3.58
CA LYS A 12 4.71 -8.70 2.93
C LYS A 12 3.60 -9.30 2.06
N ASN A 13 2.36 -9.35 2.57
CA ASN A 13 1.22 -9.82 1.79
C ASN A 13 0.93 -8.90 0.59
N LEU A 14 1.00 -7.58 0.79
CA LEU A 14 0.82 -6.60 -0.27
C LEU A 14 1.92 -6.70 -1.36
N SER A 15 3.12 -7.18 -1.02
CA SER A 15 4.21 -7.35 -1.99
C SER A 15 3.96 -8.46 -3.03
N THR A 16 3.00 -9.35 -2.79
CA THR A 16 2.73 -10.53 -3.64
C THR A 16 1.35 -10.52 -4.30
N VAL A 17 0.53 -9.49 -4.07
CA VAL A 17 -0.83 -9.38 -4.61
C VAL A 17 -0.85 -9.46 -6.14
N LYS A 18 -1.88 -10.12 -6.68
CA LYS A 18 -2.12 -10.20 -8.13
C LYS A 18 -3.37 -9.45 -8.56
N ASP A 19 -4.27 -9.18 -7.62
CA ASP A 19 -5.54 -8.52 -7.86
C ASP A 19 -5.52 -7.07 -7.38
N PHE A 20 -6.56 -6.34 -7.75
CA PHE A 20 -6.84 -5.00 -7.24
C PHE A 20 -6.90 -4.99 -5.71
N VAL A 21 -6.25 -4.00 -5.10
CA VAL A 21 -6.19 -3.87 -3.64
C VAL A 21 -7.04 -2.69 -3.22
N SER A 22 -8.08 -2.93 -2.42
CA SER A 22 -8.84 -1.85 -1.80
C SER A 22 -7.92 -0.97 -0.95
N VAL A 23 -8.06 0.34 -1.10
CA VAL A 23 -7.30 1.35 -0.33
C VAL A 23 -7.53 1.19 1.18
N ASP A 24 -8.66 0.61 1.60
CA ASP A 24 -8.96 0.36 3.00
C ASP A 24 -8.13 -0.79 3.62
N ARG A 25 -7.52 -1.64 2.78
CA ARG A 25 -6.60 -2.69 3.22
C ARG A 25 -5.19 -2.18 3.54
N ILE A 26 -4.91 -0.91 3.26
CA ILE A 26 -3.61 -0.30 3.58
C ILE A 26 -3.51 -0.09 5.10
N PRO A 27 -2.46 -0.63 5.77
CA PRO A 27 -2.31 -0.48 7.21
C PRO A 27 -2.29 1.00 7.61
N ALA A 28 -2.97 1.33 8.72
CA ALA A 28 -3.09 2.69 9.21
C ALA A 28 -1.71 3.37 9.40
N ALA A 29 -0.70 2.60 9.83
CA ALA A 29 0.67 3.07 9.99
C ALA A 29 1.24 3.69 8.70
N PHE A 30 0.88 3.17 7.53
CA PHE A 30 1.44 3.62 6.24
C PHE A 30 0.48 4.46 5.40
N LYS A 31 -0.70 4.85 5.91
CA LYS A 31 -1.69 5.62 5.13
C LYS A 31 -1.13 6.92 4.57
N ASN A 32 -0.36 7.66 5.37
CA ASN A 32 0.24 8.92 4.91
C ASN A 32 1.28 8.71 3.80
N ASP A 33 2.12 7.67 3.91
CA ASP A 33 3.10 7.35 2.87
C ASP A 33 2.42 6.81 1.60
N PHE A 34 1.36 6.03 1.77
CA PHE A 34 0.52 5.58 0.67
C PHE A 34 -0.07 6.75 -0.09
N GLN A 35 -0.72 7.69 0.60
CA GLN A 35 -1.31 8.88 -0.03
C GLN A 35 -0.28 9.71 -0.78
N ARG A 36 0.93 9.88 -0.22
CA ARG A 36 2.03 10.60 -0.89
C ARG A 36 2.52 9.87 -2.14
N PHE A 37 2.70 8.56 -2.06
CA PHE A 37 3.16 7.76 -3.20
C PHE A 37 2.10 7.67 -4.32
N PHE A 38 0.82 7.61 -3.95
CA PHE A 38 -0.30 7.53 -4.87
C PHE A 38 -0.84 8.90 -5.31
N PHE A 39 -0.23 10.01 -4.86
CA PHE A 39 -0.60 11.33 -5.33
C PHE A 39 -0.38 11.44 -6.85
N GLY A 40 -1.44 11.73 -7.59
CA GLY A 40 -1.43 11.78 -9.06
C GLY A 40 -1.49 10.42 -9.76
N LYS A 41 -1.57 9.29 -9.03
CA LYS A 41 -1.81 7.96 -9.63
C LYS A 41 -3.30 7.69 -9.79
N THR A 42 -3.66 6.98 -10.86
CA THR A 42 -5.03 6.53 -11.11
C THR A 42 -5.41 5.37 -10.20
N LEU A 43 -6.59 5.47 -9.58
CA LEU A 43 -7.23 4.40 -8.82
C LEU A 43 -8.49 3.95 -9.57
N VAL A 44 -8.88 2.69 -9.37
CA VAL A 44 -10.15 2.15 -9.88
C VAL A 44 -11.22 2.39 -8.82
N LYS A 45 -12.37 2.95 -9.21
CA LYS A 45 -13.54 3.07 -8.34
C LYS A 45 -14.55 1.99 -8.70
N ASP A 46 -15.02 1.23 -7.71
CA ASP A 46 -16.13 0.28 -7.86
C ASP A 46 -17.00 0.33 -6.59
N ASN A 47 -18.31 0.53 -6.76
CA ASN A 47 -19.31 0.62 -5.69
C ASN A 47 -18.83 1.43 -4.45
N ASP A 48 -18.36 2.65 -4.71
CA ASP A 48 -17.79 3.58 -3.73
C ASP A 48 -16.51 3.16 -3.00
N THR A 49 -15.93 2.02 -3.38
CA THR A 49 -14.62 1.58 -2.92
C THR A 49 -13.55 1.95 -3.94
N LEU A 50 -12.40 2.43 -3.46
CA LEU A 50 -11.23 2.70 -4.29
C LEU A 50 -10.25 1.54 -4.22
N PHE A 51 -9.69 1.21 -5.38
CA PHE A 51 -8.74 0.12 -5.55
C PHE A 51 -7.48 0.61 -6.26
N ALA A 52 -6.34 0.14 -5.77
CA ALA A 52 -5.04 0.34 -6.39
C ALA A 52 -4.65 -0.87 -7.25
N TYR A 53 -3.93 -0.60 -8.34
CA TYR A 53 -3.39 -1.64 -9.20
C TYR A 53 -2.33 -2.47 -8.45
N PRO A 54 -2.29 -3.80 -8.66
CA PRO A 54 -1.32 -4.67 -8.00
C PRO A 54 0.13 -4.29 -8.32
N HIS A 55 0.40 -3.78 -9.52
CA HIS A 55 1.71 -3.29 -9.93
C HIS A 55 2.15 -2.07 -9.09
N ASP A 56 1.29 -1.07 -8.93
CA ASP A 56 1.58 0.12 -8.13
C ASP A 56 1.76 -0.21 -6.64
N ILE A 57 0.95 -1.13 -6.10
CA ILE A 57 1.10 -1.61 -4.72
C ILE A 57 2.48 -2.25 -4.51
N LYS A 58 2.96 -3.09 -5.44
CA LYS A 58 4.29 -3.70 -5.33
C LYS A 58 5.41 -2.66 -5.35
N MET A 59 5.30 -1.66 -6.22
CA MET A 59 6.27 -0.57 -6.27
C MET A 59 6.25 0.25 -4.99
N TRP A 60 5.07 0.56 -4.46
CA TRP A 60 4.90 1.25 -3.19
C TRP A 60 5.51 0.46 -2.02
N VAL A 61 5.23 -0.84 -1.91
CA VAL A 61 5.81 -1.68 -0.85
C VAL A 61 7.34 -1.70 -0.92
N ARG A 62 7.93 -1.78 -2.12
CA ARG A 62 9.39 -1.66 -2.30
C ARG A 62 9.91 -0.30 -1.85
N PHE A 63 9.19 0.79 -2.17
CA PHE A 63 9.53 2.13 -1.71
C PHE A 63 9.50 2.24 -0.18
N ILE A 64 8.49 1.68 0.48
CA ILE A 64 8.41 1.63 1.95
C ILE A 64 9.57 0.85 2.54
N PHE A 65 9.86 -0.36 2.04
CA PHE A 65 10.99 -1.15 2.52
C PHE A 65 12.31 -0.40 2.37
N ASN A 66 12.56 0.28 1.25
CA ASN A 66 13.77 1.06 1.05
C ASN A 66 13.83 2.28 1.98
N LYS A 67 12.71 2.95 2.24
CA LYS A 67 12.63 4.13 3.10
C LYS A 67 12.92 3.83 4.58
N TYR A 68 12.61 2.63 5.04
CA TYR A 68 12.76 2.20 6.45
C TYR A 68 13.80 1.07 6.61
N LYS A 69 14.70 0.93 5.64
CA LYS A 69 15.81 -0.05 5.71
C LYS A 69 16.97 0.45 6.59
N ASP A 70 17.03 1.76 6.82
CA ASP A 70 17.96 2.43 7.72
C ASP A 70 17.39 2.55 9.14
#